data_AF-A0A2V5SWQ1-F1
#
_entry.id   AF-A0A2V5SWQ1-F1
#
_cell.length_a   1.000
_cell.length_b   1.000
_cell.length_c   1.000
_cell.angle_alpha   90.00
_cell.angle_beta   90.00
_cell.angle_gamma   90.00
#
_symmetry.space_group_name_H-M   'P 1'
#
loop_
_entity.id
_entity.type
_entity.pdbx_description
1 polymer ?
#
loop_
_entity_poly.entity_id
_entity_poly.type
_entity_poly.pdbx_seq_one_letter_code
_entity_poly.pdbx_strand_id
1 'polypeptide(L)'
;MSGRRIIHAPHGSERSCKGWHQEAAMRMLMNNLDPSVAENPDQLVVYGGTGRAARSWEAFDAIVRSLRELENDETLLVQSGKPVGKFPTHDEAPRVLIANSNLVGQWNNYAEFNRFERMGLTMYGQMTAGSWIYIGSQGIVQGTFETFAAAGRKRFGGSLDGKFVLTGGLGGMGGAQPLAATMNGAVFLGVEVDPARIEKRLKSGYCDKIAWSLDEALQLIDQARKDQKSLSVGLVGNCADVLPEIVKRGIVPDVLTDQTSAHDALNGYVPHGMSLEDALLLRRKKPDEYIERAMQSMAVHLEAMLALQKKGAVTFDYGNNIRAQAKKA
;
A
#
# COMPACT_ATOMS: atom_id res chain seq x y z
N MET A 1 16.43 1.24 23.48
CA MET A 1 15.32 1.68 22.60
C MET A 1 15.53 3.16 22.34
N SER A 2 15.98 3.56 21.15
CA SER A 2 16.01 4.99 20.81
C SER A 2 14.55 5.49 20.75
N GLY A 3 14.25 6.63 21.37
CA GLY A 3 12.91 7.20 21.37
C GLY A 3 12.33 7.41 19.97
N ARG A 4 11.02 7.65 19.90
CA ARG A 4 10.30 7.92 18.65
C ARG A 4 10.97 9.05 17.88
N ARG A 5 11.45 8.78 16.65
CA ARG A 5 12.13 9.77 15.80
C ARG A 5 11.14 10.30 14.78
N ILE A 6 10.75 11.56 14.93
CA ILE A 6 9.90 12.24 13.94
C ILE A 6 10.81 12.85 12.87
N ILE A 7 10.60 12.46 11.62
CA ILE A 7 11.39 12.93 10.47
C ILE A 7 10.51 13.82 9.61
N HIS A 8 11.05 14.97 9.22
CA HIS A 8 10.46 15.87 8.23
C HIS A 8 11.53 16.25 7.21
N ALA A 9 11.13 16.49 5.97
CA ALA A 9 12.02 17.07 4.98
C ALA A 9 12.34 18.53 5.35
N PRO A 10 13.60 18.97 5.25
CA PRO A 10 13.94 20.39 5.32
C PRO A 10 13.16 21.22 4.28
N HIS A 11 12.73 22.42 4.68
CA HIS A 11 11.99 23.37 3.84
C HIS A 11 12.81 24.64 3.57
N GLY A 12 12.33 25.47 2.64
CA GLY A 12 12.99 26.73 2.28
C GLY A 12 14.21 26.57 1.37
N SER A 13 14.90 27.69 1.14
CA SER A 13 16.02 27.80 0.18
C SER A 13 17.40 27.49 0.78
N GLU A 14 17.51 27.35 2.10
CA GLU A 14 18.76 26.97 2.76
C GLU A 14 19.10 25.51 2.49
N ARG A 15 20.38 25.20 2.24
CA ARG A 15 20.86 23.83 1.98
C ARG A 15 21.77 23.36 3.10
N SER A 16 21.73 22.06 3.35
CA SER A 16 22.65 21.35 4.25
C SER A 16 23.62 20.42 3.52
N CYS A 17 23.35 20.11 2.25
CA CYS A 17 24.27 19.40 1.35
C CYS A 17 25.07 20.38 0.46
N LYS A 18 26.15 19.89 -0.15
CA LYS A 18 27.06 20.68 -1.02
C LYS A 18 26.43 21.15 -2.34
N GLY A 19 25.33 20.52 -2.78
CA GLY A 19 24.60 20.86 -3.99
C GLY A 19 23.10 20.59 -3.87
N TRP A 20 22.31 21.13 -4.81
CA TRP A 20 20.86 20.95 -4.81
C TRP A 20 20.44 19.52 -5.17
N HIS A 21 21.20 18.80 -5.98
CA HIS A 21 20.88 17.41 -6.33
C HIS A 21 20.98 16.48 -5.10
N GLN A 22 22.00 16.67 -4.27
CA GLN A 22 22.19 15.91 -3.02
C GLN A 22 21.15 16.31 -1.97
N GLU A 23 20.89 17.62 -1.85
CA GLU A 23 19.84 18.15 -0.96
C GLU A 23 18.46 17.60 -1.34
N ALA A 24 18.14 17.55 -2.63
CA ALA A 24 16.89 16.98 -3.13
C ALA A 24 16.75 15.50 -2.75
N ALA A 25 17.79 14.69 -2.98
CA ALA A 25 17.77 13.27 -2.58
C ALA A 25 17.56 13.11 -1.07
N MET A 26 18.23 13.93 -0.24
CA MET A 26 18.09 13.89 1.22
C MET A 26 16.68 14.31 1.65
N ARG A 27 16.15 15.41 1.12
CA ARG A 27 14.78 15.88 1.42
C ARG A 27 13.74 14.84 1.04
N MET A 28 13.89 14.21 -0.13
CA MET A 28 12.93 13.20 -0.58
C MET A 28 13.01 11.90 0.24
N LEU A 29 14.21 11.49 0.68
CA LEU A 29 14.38 10.40 1.64
C LEU A 29 13.63 10.71 2.95
N MET A 30 13.75 11.95 3.45
CA MET A 30 13.08 12.38 4.68
C MET A 30 11.56 12.53 4.49
N ASN A 31 11.10 13.03 3.35
CA ASN A 31 9.68 13.12 2.98
C ASN A 31 9.02 11.75 2.98
N ASN A 32 9.71 10.71 2.46
CA ASN A 32 9.23 9.34 2.50
C ASN A 32 8.96 8.82 3.93
N LEU A 33 9.52 9.45 4.97
CA LEU A 33 9.35 9.09 6.37
C LEU A 33 8.54 10.13 7.17
N ASP A 34 7.99 11.14 6.51
CA ASP A 34 7.13 12.11 7.16
C ASP A 34 5.88 11.40 7.74
N PRO A 35 5.47 11.65 9.00
CA PRO A 35 4.27 11.05 9.59
C PRO A 35 2.98 11.30 8.82
N SER A 36 2.90 12.40 8.07
CA SER A 36 1.76 12.71 7.20
C SER A 36 1.77 11.89 5.90
N VAL A 37 2.92 11.34 5.53
CA VAL A 37 3.14 10.61 4.27
C VAL A 37 3.18 9.10 4.52
N ALA A 38 4.10 8.63 5.35
CA ALA A 38 4.41 7.21 5.56
C ALA A 38 3.32 6.46 6.34
N GLU A 39 3.19 5.16 6.08
CA GLU A 39 2.26 4.28 6.79
C GLU A 39 2.73 3.86 8.19
N ASN A 40 4.04 3.72 8.41
CA ASN A 40 4.65 3.44 9.71
C ASN A 40 6.13 3.88 9.74
N PRO A 41 6.41 5.19 9.83
CA PRO A 41 7.76 5.74 9.71
C PRO A 41 8.69 5.35 10.85
N ASP A 42 8.17 5.02 12.04
CA ASP A 42 8.97 4.59 13.19
C ASP A 42 9.74 3.29 12.90
N GLN A 43 9.21 2.47 11.98
CA GLN A 43 9.86 1.25 11.46
C GLN A 43 10.45 1.44 10.05
N LEU A 44 10.62 2.69 9.61
CA LEU A 44 11.07 3.09 8.27
C LEU A 44 10.12 2.67 7.13
N VAL A 45 8.93 2.17 7.46
CA VAL A 45 7.96 1.64 6.49
C VAL A 45 7.16 2.79 5.88
N VAL A 46 7.27 2.91 4.56
CA VAL A 46 6.59 3.93 3.76
C VAL A 46 5.21 3.43 3.34
N TYR A 47 5.12 2.29 2.63
CA TYR A 47 3.85 1.67 2.20
C TYR A 47 4.03 0.22 1.71
N GLY A 48 2.91 -0.45 1.40
CA GLY A 48 2.89 -1.71 0.63
C GLY A 48 3.45 -2.92 1.39
N GLY A 49 2.97 -3.15 2.61
CA GLY A 49 3.54 -4.16 3.52
C GLY A 49 4.78 -3.59 4.22
N THR A 50 5.95 -4.16 3.95
CA THR A 50 7.23 -3.78 4.60
C THR A 50 8.11 -2.89 3.71
N GLY A 51 7.55 -2.17 2.74
CA GLY A 51 8.32 -1.29 1.86
C GLY A 51 8.98 -0.16 2.65
N ARG A 52 10.31 -0.15 2.76
CA ARG A 52 11.07 0.79 3.60
C ARG A 52 11.91 1.79 2.80
N ALA A 53 12.19 2.94 3.43
CA ALA A 53 13.05 3.98 2.87
C ALA A 53 14.55 3.70 3.06
N ALA A 54 14.92 3.03 4.14
CA ALA A 54 16.27 2.61 4.48
C ALA A 54 16.24 1.28 5.26
N ARG A 55 17.35 0.52 5.23
CA ARG A 55 17.40 -0.84 5.79
C ARG A 55 17.21 -0.87 7.30
N SER A 56 17.83 0.10 7.98
CA SER A 56 17.83 0.29 9.42
C SER A 56 18.05 1.77 9.72
N TRP A 57 17.82 2.17 10.97
CA TRP A 57 18.09 3.55 11.40
C TRP A 57 19.57 3.93 11.27
N GLU A 58 20.48 2.98 11.52
CA GLU A 58 21.91 3.17 11.27
C GLU A 58 22.19 3.46 9.78
N ALA A 59 21.57 2.69 8.88
CA ALA A 59 21.69 2.91 7.45
C ALA A 59 21.09 4.25 7.03
N PHE A 60 19.93 4.64 7.58
CA PHE A 60 19.33 5.95 7.36
C PHE A 60 20.29 7.08 7.76
N ASP A 61 20.82 7.05 8.98
CA ASP A 61 21.74 8.07 9.48
C ASP A 61 23.02 8.13 8.63
N ALA A 62 23.52 6.97 8.16
CA ALA A 62 24.67 6.90 7.25
C ALA A 62 24.37 7.47 5.87
N ILE A 63 23.17 7.26 5.31
CA ILE A 63 22.75 7.85 4.03
C ILE A 63 22.70 9.37 4.15
N VAL A 64 22.06 9.89 5.21
CA VAL A 64 21.95 11.33 5.45
C VAL A 64 23.33 11.99 5.56
N ARG A 65 24.25 11.39 6.33
CA ARG A 65 25.64 11.89 6.41
C ARG A 65 26.32 11.85 5.05
N SER A 66 26.20 10.72 4.33
CA SER A 66 26.82 10.56 3.01
C SER A 66 26.33 11.60 2.01
N LEU A 67 25.03 11.90 1.97
CA LEU A 67 24.44 12.91 1.08
C LEU A 67 24.89 14.34 1.41
N ARG A 68 25.12 14.66 2.69
CA ARG A 68 25.66 15.97 3.10
C ARG A 68 27.11 16.17 2.65
N GLU A 69 27.89 15.10 2.63
CA GLU A 69 29.32 15.14 2.30
C GLU A 69 29.61 14.92 0.80
N LEU A 70 28.65 14.39 0.04
CA LEU A 70 28.77 14.02 -1.37
C LEU A 70 29.06 15.23 -2.27
N GLU A 71 30.15 15.17 -3.04
CA GLU A 71 30.53 16.20 -4.00
C GLU A 71 29.63 16.19 -5.26
N ASN A 72 29.76 17.20 -6.10
CA ASN A 72 28.95 17.34 -7.32
C ASN A 72 29.33 16.37 -8.43
N ASP A 73 30.55 15.83 -8.41
CA ASP A 73 31.09 14.86 -9.36
C ASP A 73 31.15 13.44 -8.77
N GLU A 74 30.63 13.21 -7.57
CA GLU A 74 30.58 11.90 -6.92
C GLU A 74 29.18 11.25 -7.04
N THR A 75 29.15 9.92 -6.95
CA THR A 75 27.94 9.10 -6.93
C THR A 75 27.92 8.19 -5.70
N LEU A 76 26.83 8.23 -4.93
CA LEU A 76 26.55 7.32 -3.81
C LEU A 76 25.87 6.05 -4.31
N LEU A 77 26.34 4.88 -3.88
CA LEU A 77 25.70 3.59 -4.13
C LEU A 77 24.90 3.14 -2.90
N VAL A 78 23.61 2.89 -3.10
CA VAL A 78 22.70 2.34 -2.09
C VAL A 78 22.27 0.93 -2.50
N GLN A 79 22.71 -0.06 -1.73
CA GLN A 79 22.34 -1.46 -1.93
C GLN A 79 21.29 -1.84 -0.88
N SER A 80 20.09 -2.20 -1.30
CA SER A 80 18.96 -2.56 -0.42
C SER A 80 18.85 -1.67 0.81
N GLY A 81 18.72 -0.36 0.58
CA GLY A 81 18.58 0.65 1.61
C GLY A 81 19.78 0.88 2.53
N LYS A 82 20.99 0.42 2.16
CA LYS A 82 22.25 0.65 2.88
C LYS A 82 23.25 1.39 1.98
N PRO A 83 23.91 2.45 2.45
CA PRO A 83 24.97 3.11 1.68
C PRO A 83 26.22 2.23 1.73
N VAL A 84 26.74 1.83 0.57
CA VAL A 84 27.83 0.83 0.48
C VAL A 84 29.10 1.34 -0.18
N GLY A 85 29.04 2.47 -0.88
CA GLY A 85 30.21 3.05 -1.52
C GLY A 85 29.91 4.40 -2.14
N LYS A 86 30.97 5.18 -2.35
CA LYS A 86 30.95 6.48 -3.02
C LYS A 86 32.11 6.49 -4.01
N PHE A 87 31.85 6.88 -5.25
CA PHE A 87 32.85 6.85 -6.31
C PHE A 87 32.85 8.17 -7.11
N PRO A 88 34.01 8.65 -7.57
CA PRO A 88 34.09 9.72 -8.55
C PRO A 88 33.40 9.31 -9.85
N THR A 89 32.70 10.27 -10.45
CA THR A 89 31.95 10.17 -11.70
C THR A 89 32.12 11.50 -12.46
N HIS A 90 31.03 12.21 -12.73
CA HIS A 90 31.03 13.55 -13.33
C HIS A 90 29.72 14.27 -12.94
N ASP A 91 29.65 15.59 -13.11
CA ASP A 91 28.53 16.43 -12.68
C ASP A 91 27.19 16.11 -13.35
N GLU A 92 27.19 15.63 -14.60
CA GLU A 92 25.98 15.18 -15.29
C GLU A 92 25.49 13.78 -14.87
N ALA A 93 26.28 13.01 -14.11
CA ALA A 93 25.88 11.68 -13.65
C ALA A 93 24.79 11.76 -12.55
N PRO A 94 24.04 10.66 -12.29
CA PRO A 94 23.17 10.59 -11.12
C PRO A 94 23.96 10.69 -9.81
N ARG A 95 23.51 11.49 -8.84
CA ARG A 95 24.15 11.56 -7.51
C ARG A 95 23.98 10.29 -6.68
N VAL A 96 22.93 9.51 -6.94
CA VAL A 96 22.63 8.28 -6.20
C VAL A 96 22.19 7.20 -7.16
N LEU A 97 22.80 6.01 -7.07
CA LEU A 97 22.36 4.80 -7.74
C LEU A 97 21.84 3.80 -6.70
N ILE A 98 20.64 3.27 -6.92
CA ILE A 98 19.92 2.46 -5.95
C ILE A 98 19.58 1.10 -6.58
N ALA A 99 19.96 0.03 -5.90
CA ALA A 99 19.57 -1.34 -6.24
C ALA A 99 19.00 -2.04 -5.00
N ASN A 100 17.67 -2.13 -4.92
CA ASN A 100 16.96 -2.71 -3.78
C ASN A 100 16.35 -4.07 -4.11
N SER A 101 16.38 -5.00 -3.15
CA SER A 101 15.60 -6.24 -3.16
C SER A 101 15.90 -7.24 -4.28
N ASN A 102 16.94 -7.00 -5.09
CA ASN A 102 17.32 -7.92 -6.16
C ASN A 102 17.86 -9.24 -5.60
N LEU A 103 17.28 -10.36 -6.05
CA LEU A 103 17.72 -11.72 -5.77
C LEU A 103 17.89 -12.48 -7.09
N VAL A 104 18.87 -13.37 -7.15
CA VAL A 104 19.12 -14.19 -8.34
C VAL A 104 17.94 -15.15 -8.56
N GLY A 105 17.51 -15.33 -9.81
CA GLY A 105 16.21 -15.93 -10.21
C GLY A 105 15.67 -17.06 -9.33
N GLN A 106 16.40 -18.18 -9.18
CA GLN A 106 15.91 -19.32 -8.38
C GLN A 106 15.72 -19.02 -6.89
N TRP A 107 16.40 -18.00 -6.36
CA TRP A 107 16.26 -17.51 -4.98
C TRP A 107 15.33 -16.29 -4.87
N ASN A 108 14.72 -15.83 -5.96
CA ASN A 108 13.79 -14.71 -5.95
C ASN A 108 12.40 -15.14 -5.42
N ASN A 109 12.35 -15.45 -4.12
CA ASN A 109 11.15 -15.85 -3.40
C ASN A 109 11.14 -15.28 -1.97
N TYR A 110 9.96 -15.24 -1.36
CA TYR A 110 9.79 -14.66 -0.03
C TYR A 110 10.50 -15.44 1.08
N ALA A 111 10.69 -16.75 0.95
CA ALA A 111 11.40 -17.53 1.98
C ALA A 111 12.86 -17.08 2.09
N GLU A 112 13.56 -16.97 0.95
CA GLU A 112 14.93 -16.46 0.89
C GLU A 112 15.01 -14.98 1.24
N PHE A 113 14.08 -14.17 0.73
CA PHE A 113 14.02 -12.74 1.08
C PHE A 113 13.89 -12.54 2.60
N ASN A 114 12.95 -13.23 3.25
CA ASN A 114 12.72 -13.13 4.69
C ASN A 114 13.91 -13.66 5.49
N ARG A 115 14.60 -14.70 5.00
CA ARG A 115 15.85 -15.18 5.60
C ARG A 115 16.92 -14.09 5.58
N PHE A 116 17.16 -13.45 4.43
CA PHE A 116 18.10 -12.34 4.32
C PHE A 116 17.69 -11.11 5.13
N GLU A 117 16.38 -10.81 5.22
CA GLU A 117 15.88 -9.68 6.00
C GLU A 117 16.16 -9.89 7.50
N ARG A 118 15.90 -11.09 8.03
CA ARG A 118 16.24 -11.44 9.42
C ARG A 118 17.74 -11.35 9.72
N MET A 119 18.58 -11.61 8.72
CA MET A 119 20.04 -11.46 8.82
C MET A 119 20.51 -9.99 8.66
N GLY A 120 19.61 -9.04 8.38
CA GLY A 120 19.96 -7.64 8.12
C GLY A 120 20.65 -7.40 6.76
N LEU A 121 20.51 -8.33 5.81
CA LEU A 121 21.22 -8.33 4.53
C LEU A 121 20.42 -7.73 3.37
N THR A 122 19.11 -7.57 3.53
CA THR A 122 18.23 -6.98 2.49
C THR A 122 17.19 -6.04 3.10
N MET A 123 16.45 -5.37 2.23
CA MET A 123 15.33 -4.48 2.53
C MET A 123 14.33 -4.61 1.39
N TYR A 124 13.03 -4.55 1.70
CA TYR A 124 12.00 -4.47 0.67
C TYR A 124 11.85 -3.01 0.22
N GLY A 125 12.23 -2.71 -1.03
CA GLY A 125 12.22 -1.35 -1.56
C GLY A 125 10.85 -0.90 -2.08
N GLN A 126 9.91 -1.83 -2.29
CA GLN A 126 8.73 -1.57 -3.11
C GLN A 126 9.18 -0.88 -4.43
N MET A 127 8.40 0.06 -4.96
CA MET A 127 8.73 0.90 -6.09
C MET A 127 9.33 2.22 -5.56
N THR A 128 8.50 3.05 -4.93
CA THR A 128 8.88 4.42 -4.55
C THR A 128 9.29 4.61 -3.09
N ALA A 129 9.20 3.54 -2.28
CA ALA A 129 9.61 3.58 -0.87
C ALA A 129 11.14 3.65 -0.75
N GLY A 130 11.85 2.69 -1.35
CA GLY A 130 13.30 2.60 -1.31
C GLY A 130 14.01 3.48 -2.34
N SER A 131 13.27 4.15 -3.23
CA SER A 131 13.80 5.07 -4.25
C SER A 131 13.46 6.54 -3.97
N TRP A 132 12.86 6.83 -2.80
CA TRP A 132 12.67 8.18 -2.27
C TRP A 132 11.88 9.11 -3.20
N ILE A 133 10.69 8.68 -3.61
CA ILE A 133 9.80 9.52 -4.43
C ILE A 133 8.33 9.25 -4.12
N TYR A 134 8.03 8.85 -2.88
CA TYR A 134 6.66 8.63 -2.44
C TYR A 134 6.04 9.94 -1.95
N ILE A 135 4.81 10.21 -2.41
CA ILE A 135 4.08 11.46 -2.16
C ILE A 135 2.72 11.20 -1.51
N GLY A 136 2.65 10.14 -0.70
CA GLY A 136 1.40 9.69 -0.11
C GLY A 136 0.46 9.05 -1.14
N SER A 137 -0.82 8.97 -0.78
CA SER A 137 -1.87 8.36 -1.61
C SER A 137 -2.02 9.02 -2.99
N GLN A 138 -1.59 10.29 -3.14
CA GLN A 138 -1.67 11.02 -4.40
C GLN A 138 -0.87 10.36 -5.52
N GLY A 139 0.21 9.65 -5.18
CA GLY A 139 1.06 8.98 -6.17
C GLY A 139 0.33 7.97 -7.05
N ILE A 140 -0.79 7.40 -6.59
CA ILE A 140 -1.59 6.42 -7.35
C ILE A 140 -3.01 6.91 -7.68
N VAL A 141 -3.48 8.00 -7.08
CA VAL A 141 -4.90 8.41 -7.21
C VAL A 141 -5.33 8.61 -8.66
N GLN A 142 -4.50 9.23 -9.49
CA GLN A 142 -4.81 9.42 -10.92
C GLN A 142 -4.88 8.09 -11.67
N GLY A 143 -3.97 7.16 -11.41
CA GLY A 143 -3.99 5.84 -12.03
C GLY A 143 -5.25 5.04 -11.66
N THR A 144 -5.69 5.15 -10.41
CA THR A 144 -6.94 4.54 -9.93
C THR A 144 -8.17 5.23 -10.49
N PHE A 145 -8.16 6.55 -10.55
CA PHE A 145 -9.21 7.33 -11.21
C PHE A 145 -9.37 6.89 -12.68
N GLU A 146 -8.28 6.80 -13.43
CA GLU A 146 -8.33 6.41 -14.84
C GLU A 146 -8.75 4.95 -15.04
N THR A 147 -8.39 4.06 -14.11
CA THR A 147 -8.85 2.67 -14.15
C THR A 147 -10.36 2.58 -13.98
N PHE A 148 -10.93 3.29 -13.00
CA PHE A 148 -12.38 3.37 -12.81
C PHE A 148 -13.07 4.09 -13.98
N ALA A 149 -12.50 5.19 -14.47
CA ALA A 149 -13.02 5.90 -15.63
C ALA A 149 -13.04 5.00 -16.89
N ALA A 150 -11.99 4.19 -17.09
CA ALA A 150 -11.93 3.22 -18.18
C ALA A 150 -12.99 2.11 -18.02
N ALA A 151 -13.26 1.65 -16.80
CA ALA A 151 -14.36 0.73 -16.53
C ALA A 151 -15.72 1.37 -16.85
N GLY A 152 -15.94 2.62 -16.43
CA GLY A 152 -17.10 3.44 -16.79
C GLY A 152 -17.33 3.53 -18.29
N ARG A 153 -16.29 3.91 -19.04
CA ARG A 153 -16.32 3.99 -20.52
C ARG A 153 -16.62 2.64 -21.18
N LYS A 154 -16.04 1.54 -20.71
CA LYS A 154 -16.20 0.22 -21.34
C LYS A 154 -17.51 -0.49 -21.00
N ARG A 155 -18.10 -0.22 -19.83
CA ARG A 155 -19.19 -1.05 -19.28
C ARG A 155 -20.45 -0.29 -18.86
N PHE A 156 -20.36 1.03 -18.66
CA PHE A 156 -21.43 1.80 -18.02
C PHE A 156 -21.77 3.10 -18.78
N GLY A 157 -21.48 3.15 -20.08
CA GLY A 157 -21.87 4.28 -20.93
C GLY A 157 -21.08 5.56 -20.68
N GLY A 158 -19.89 5.47 -20.06
CA GLY A 158 -18.98 6.62 -19.87
C GLY A 158 -18.85 7.11 -18.43
N SER A 159 -19.75 6.76 -17.52
CA SER A 159 -19.78 7.24 -16.13
C SER A 159 -19.96 6.11 -15.13
N LEU A 160 -19.52 6.32 -13.87
CA LEU A 160 -19.87 5.47 -12.73
C LEU A 160 -20.93 6.10 -11.81
N ASP A 161 -21.64 7.13 -12.25
CA ASP A 161 -22.73 7.74 -11.49
C ASP A 161 -23.77 6.70 -11.02
N GLY A 162 -23.99 6.64 -9.70
CA GLY A 162 -24.93 5.71 -9.06
C GLY A 162 -24.50 4.24 -9.11
N LYS A 163 -23.30 3.94 -9.61
CA LYS A 163 -22.71 2.60 -9.63
C LYS A 163 -22.06 2.29 -8.29
N PHE A 164 -22.17 1.03 -7.88
CA PHE A 164 -21.61 0.51 -6.65
C PHE A 164 -20.25 -0.16 -6.92
N VAL A 165 -19.18 0.41 -6.36
CA VAL A 165 -17.82 -0.14 -6.37
C VAL A 165 -17.55 -0.83 -5.03
N LEU A 166 -17.15 -2.10 -5.07
CA LEU A 166 -16.70 -2.88 -3.90
C LEU A 166 -15.21 -3.22 -4.04
N THR A 167 -14.43 -3.03 -2.99
CA THR A 167 -13.01 -3.40 -2.95
C THR A 167 -12.52 -3.73 -1.53
N GLY A 168 -11.27 -4.21 -1.44
CA GLY A 168 -10.52 -4.42 -0.21
C GLY A 168 -9.25 -3.57 -0.12
N GLY A 169 -8.82 -3.28 1.11
CA GLY A 169 -7.55 -2.64 1.44
C GLY A 169 -7.55 -1.12 1.37
N LEU A 170 -7.37 -0.45 2.51
CA LEU A 170 -7.29 1.01 2.62
C LEU A 170 -5.94 1.44 3.21
N GLY A 171 -4.85 0.81 2.77
CA GLY A 171 -3.47 1.18 3.10
C GLY A 171 -2.97 2.41 2.35
N GLY A 172 -1.64 2.64 2.31
CA GLY A 172 -1.04 3.84 1.66
C GLY A 172 -1.52 4.06 0.23
N MET A 173 -1.48 3.01 -0.59
CA MET A 173 -1.96 3.03 -1.98
C MET A 173 -3.46 2.70 -2.08
N GLY A 174 -3.91 1.70 -1.31
CA GLY A 174 -5.31 1.27 -1.19
C GLY A 174 -6.29 2.39 -0.84
N GLY A 175 -5.81 3.34 -0.03
CA GLY A 175 -6.57 4.51 0.41
C GLY A 175 -6.86 5.52 -0.69
N ALA A 176 -6.31 5.38 -1.90
CA ALA A 176 -6.66 6.21 -3.04
C ALA A 176 -7.95 5.75 -3.74
N GLN A 177 -8.35 4.49 -3.55
CA GLN A 177 -9.54 3.90 -4.18
C GLN A 177 -10.85 4.65 -3.89
N PRO A 178 -11.15 5.08 -2.64
CA PRO A 178 -12.43 5.71 -2.36
C PRO A 178 -12.57 7.05 -3.07
N LEU A 179 -11.56 7.94 -2.97
CA LEU A 179 -11.54 9.22 -3.69
C LEU A 179 -11.58 9.03 -5.22
N ALA A 180 -10.82 8.08 -5.75
CA ALA A 180 -10.82 7.80 -7.19
C ALA A 180 -12.19 7.33 -7.70
N ALA A 181 -12.90 6.52 -6.92
CA ALA A 181 -14.24 6.06 -7.23
C ALA A 181 -15.27 7.20 -7.16
N THR A 182 -15.23 8.02 -6.10
CA THR A 182 -16.17 9.15 -5.95
C THR A 182 -15.93 10.26 -6.97
N MET A 183 -14.69 10.51 -7.39
CA MET A 183 -14.38 11.40 -8.53
C MET A 183 -14.99 10.91 -9.86
N ASN A 184 -15.28 9.61 -9.99
CA ASN A 184 -16.00 9.03 -11.12
C ASN A 184 -17.53 8.96 -10.91
N GLY A 185 -18.05 9.54 -9.82
CA GLY A 185 -19.48 9.56 -9.49
C GLY A 185 -19.98 8.31 -8.76
N ALA A 186 -19.09 7.35 -8.46
CA ALA A 186 -19.48 6.08 -7.85
C ALA A 186 -19.82 6.20 -6.37
N VAL A 187 -20.63 5.25 -5.91
CA VAL A 187 -20.78 4.92 -4.49
C VAL A 187 -19.85 3.75 -4.17
N PHE A 188 -19.04 3.90 -3.13
CA PHE A 188 -17.88 3.04 -2.87
C PHE A 188 -17.94 2.40 -1.48
N LEU A 189 -17.66 1.09 -1.42
CA LEU A 189 -17.41 0.35 -0.19
C LEU A 189 -16.01 -0.28 -0.23
N GLY A 190 -15.14 0.14 0.68
CA GLY A 190 -13.80 -0.43 0.87
C GLY A 190 -13.71 -1.18 2.19
N VAL A 191 -13.39 -2.47 2.14
CA VAL A 191 -13.23 -3.31 3.34
C VAL A 191 -11.80 -3.22 3.85
N GLU A 192 -11.61 -2.88 5.12
CA GLU A 192 -10.30 -2.77 5.76
C GLU A 192 -10.37 -3.32 7.19
N VAL A 193 -9.41 -4.16 7.55
CA VAL A 193 -9.40 -4.89 8.83
C VAL A 193 -8.86 -4.03 9.97
N ASP A 194 -7.99 -3.06 9.66
CA ASP A 194 -7.40 -2.15 10.62
C ASP A 194 -8.14 -0.79 10.62
N PRO A 195 -8.97 -0.48 11.64
CA PRO A 195 -9.73 0.78 11.69
C PRO A 195 -8.82 2.02 11.65
N ALA A 196 -7.60 1.94 12.18
CA ALA A 196 -6.66 3.06 12.16
C ALA A 196 -6.26 3.44 10.72
N ARG A 197 -6.29 2.48 9.78
CA ARG A 197 -6.07 2.76 8.36
C ARG A 197 -7.23 3.56 7.79
N ILE A 198 -8.48 3.21 8.08
CA ILE A 198 -9.65 3.96 7.62
C ILE A 198 -9.64 5.39 8.19
N GLU A 199 -9.36 5.53 9.48
CA GLU A 199 -9.27 6.83 10.16
C GLU A 199 -8.22 7.74 9.53
N LYS A 200 -7.06 7.21 9.11
CA LYS A 200 -6.05 7.99 8.39
C LYS A 200 -6.61 8.54 7.07
N ARG A 201 -7.47 7.80 6.37
CA ARG A 201 -8.06 8.20 5.08
C ARG A 201 -9.12 9.27 5.28
N LEU A 202 -9.95 9.13 6.32
CA LEU A 202 -10.88 10.18 6.77
C LEU A 202 -10.14 11.50 7.03
N LYS A 203 -9.07 11.45 7.84
CA LYS A 203 -8.27 12.64 8.17
C LYS A 203 -7.64 13.31 6.95
N SER A 204 -7.23 12.52 5.96
CA SER A 204 -6.64 13.02 4.71
C SER A 204 -7.66 13.45 3.64
N GLY A 205 -8.96 13.27 3.88
CA GLY A 205 -10.02 13.56 2.89
C GLY A 205 -10.11 12.54 1.74
N TYR A 206 -9.55 11.35 1.89
CA TYR A 206 -9.56 10.29 0.89
C TYR A 206 -10.73 9.30 1.03
N CYS A 207 -11.46 9.36 2.15
CA CYS A 207 -12.66 8.57 2.44
C CYS A 207 -13.65 9.46 3.21
N ASP A 208 -14.96 9.25 3.02
CA ASP A 208 -15.99 10.13 3.62
C ASP A 208 -16.50 9.60 4.97
N LYS A 209 -16.74 8.29 5.06
CA LYS A 209 -17.33 7.64 6.24
C LYS A 209 -16.63 6.35 6.62
N ILE A 210 -16.74 6.01 7.90
CA ILE A 210 -16.40 4.69 8.44
C ILE A 210 -17.68 4.00 8.90
N ALA A 211 -17.77 2.69 8.69
CA ALA A 211 -18.83 1.84 9.19
C ALA A 211 -18.23 0.65 9.96
N TRP A 212 -18.92 0.20 11.00
CA TRP A 212 -18.47 -0.88 11.89
C TRP A 212 -19.24 -2.19 11.69
N SER A 213 -20.23 -2.18 10.81
CA SER A 213 -20.96 -3.37 10.40
C SER A 213 -21.32 -3.32 8.92
N LEU A 214 -21.45 -4.49 8.30
CA LEU A 214 -21.89 -4.58 6.90
C LEU A 214 -23.29 -3.98 6.71
N ASP A 215 -24.19 -4.13 7.69
CA ASP A 215 -25.54 -3.56 7.63
C ASP A 215 -25.52 -2.03 7.59
N GLU A 216 -24.77 -1.40 8.48
CA GLU A 216 -24.56 0.05 8.49
C GLU A 216 -23.96 0.53 7.16
N ALA A 217 -22.91 -0.16 6.68
CA ALA A 217 -22.26 0.19 5.42
C ALA A 217 -23.25 0.14 4.26
N LEU A 218 -24.01 -0.95 4.11
CA LEU A 218 -24.98 -1.10 3.03
C LEU A 218 -26.11 -0.07 3.11
N GLN A 219 -26.57 0.29 4.31
CA GLN A 219 -27.56 1.36 4.48
C GLN A 219 -27.04 2.72 3.98
N LEU A 220 -25.79 3.05 4.28
CA LEU A 220 -25.15 4.27 3.79
C LEU A 220 -25.00 4.27 2.26
N ILE A 221 -24.60 3.13 1.68
CA ILE A 221 -24.47 2.94 0.22
C ILE A 221 -25.83 3.12 -0.46
N ASP A 222 -26.87 2.45 0.05
CA ASP A 222 -28.22 2.51 -0.52
C ASP A 222 -28.82 3.91 -0.43
N GLN A 223 -28.59 4.61 0.69
CA GLN A 223 -29.05 5.99 0.85
C GLN A 223 -28.34 6.92 -0.14
N ALA A 224 -27.02 6.81 -0.29
CA ALA A 224 -26.26 7.62 -1.26
C ALA A 224 -26.72 7.38 -2.70
N ARG A 225 -27.02 6.13 -3.06
CA ARG A 225 -27.57 5.79 -4.39
C ARG A 225 -28.95 6.40 -4.62
N LYS A 226 -29.85 6.35 -3.63
CA LYS A 226 -31.19 6.98 -3.70
C LYS A 226 -31.08 8.50 -3.86
N ASP A 227 -30.13 9.12 -3.15
CA ASP A 227 -29.89 10.55 -3.20
C ASP A 227 -29.07 11.00 -4.43
N GLN A 228 -28.65 10.06 -5.28
CA GLN A 228 -27.79 10.29 -6.45
C GLN A 228 -26.50 11.05 -6.10
N LYS A 229 -25.87 10.68 -4.97
CA LYS A 229 -24.61 11.25 -4.51
C LYS A 229 -23.50 10.20 -4.53
N SER A 230 -22.31 10.62 -4.94
CA SER A 230 -21.09 9.85 -4.69
C SER A 230 -20.80 9.83 -3.19
N LEU A 231 -20.46 8.66 -2.64
CA LEU A 231 -20.08 8.49 -1.25
C LEU A 231 -19.08 7.35 -1.14
N SER A 232 -18.05 7.54 -0.34
CA SER A 232 -17.11 6.49 0.05
C SER A 232 -17.26 6.07 1.50
N VAL A 233 -17.40 4.76 1.71
CA VAL A 233 -17.50 4.14 3.04
C VAL A 233 -16.36 3.14 3.21
N GLY A 234 -15.54 3.34 4.24
CA GLY A 234 -14.62 2.32 4.74
C GLY A 234 -15.33 1.43 5.76
N LEU A 235 -15.42 0.13 5.50
CA LEU A 235 -15.98 -0.84 6.43
C LEU A 235 -14.88 -1.54 7.21
N VAL A 236 -14.94 -1.46 8.54
CA VAL A 236 -14.09 -2.25 9.43
C VAL A 236 -14.48 -3.72 9.33
N GLY A 237 -13.61 -4.54 8.75
CA GLY A 237 -13.86 -5.97 8.55
C GLY A 237 -12.79 -6.67 7.74
N ASN A 238 -12.83 -8.01 7.71
CA ASN A 238 -11.94 -8.80 6.87
C ASN A 238 -12.60 -9.07 5.51
N CYS A 239 -11.88 -8.86 4.40
CA CYS A 239 -12.40 -9.11 3.05
C CYS A 239 -12.85 -10.58 2.87
N ALA A 240 -12.12 -11.52 3.45
CA ALA A 240 -12.43 -12.95 3.38
C ALA A 240 -13.58 -13.39 4.31
N ASP A 241 -14.17 -12.46 5.08
CA ASP A 241 -15.45 -12.66 5.80
C ASP A 241 -16.58 -11.86 5.11
N VAL A 242 -16.31 -10.61 4.75
CA VAL A 242 -17.30 -9.69 4.20
C VAL A 242 -17.75 -10.07 2.79
N LEU A 243 -16.83 -10.39 1.88
CA LEU A 243 -17.20 -10.70 0.49
C LEU A 243 -18.03 -12.00 0.38
N PRO A 244 -17.69 -13.10 1.08
CA PRO A 244 -18.57 -14.26 1.16
C PRO A 244 -19.98 -13.94 1.69
N GLU A 245 -20.09 -13.07 2.69
CA GLU A 245 -21.39 -12.64 3.21
C GLU A 245 -22.18 -11.81 2.19
N ILE A 246 -21.53 -10.91 1.45
CA ILE A 246 -22.13 -10.17 0.32
C ILE A 246 -22.67 -11.14 -0.74
N VAL A 247 -21.90 -12.20 -1.08
CA VAL A 247 -22.33 -13.25 -2.02
C VAL A 247 -23.58 -13.97 -1.51
N LYS A 248 -23.59 -14.34 -0.23
CA LYS A 248 -24.70 -15.06 0.43
C LYS A 248 -25.98 -14.21 0.45
N ARG A 249 -25.85 -12.91 0.68
CA ARG A 249 -26.97 -11.94 0.65
C ARG A 249 -27.45 -11.61 -0.75
N GLY A 250 -26.78 -12.09 -1.80
CA GLY A 250 -27.17 -11.84 -3.18
C GLY A 250 -26.90 -10.41 -3.65
N ILE A 251 -26.03 -9.68 -2.95
CA ILE A 251 -25.68 -8.30 -3.29
C ILE A 251 -24.58 -8.36 -4.36
N VAL A 252 -24.83 -7.73 -5.51
CA VAL A 252 -23.88 -7.71 -6.64
C VAL A 252 -23.42 -6.28 -6.86
N PRO A 253 -22.13 -5.95 -6.67
CA PRO A 253 -21.60 -4.64 -7.01
C PRO A 253 -21.54 -4.49 -8.54
N ASP A 254 -21.58 -3.25 -9.03
CA ASP A 254 -21.36 -2.96 -10.43
C ASP A 254 -19.88 -3.20 -10.80
N VAL A 255 -18.96 -2.77 -9.93
CA VAL A 255 -17.50 -2.94 -10.10
C VAL A 255 -16.90 -3.62 -8.88
N LEU A 256 -16.02 -4.59 -9.11
CA LEU A 256 -15.34 -5.34 -8.06
C LEU A 256 -13.83 -5.41 -8.31
N THR A 257 -13.04 -5.12 -7.29
CA THR A 257 -11.58 -5.23 -7.34
C THR A 257 -11.00 -5.50 -5.95
N ASP A 258 -9.67 -5.54 -5.80
CA ASP A 258 -8.99 -5.65 -4.52
C ASP A 258 -7.62 -4.96 -4.53
N GLN A 259 -7.26 -4.31 -3.43
CA GLN A 259 -5.95 -3.71 -3.19
C GLN A 259 -5.42 -3.98 -1.77
N THR A 260 -5.83 -5.08 -1.14
CA THR A 260 -5.10 -5.62 0.02
C THR A 260 -3.63 -5.89 -0.34
N SER A 261 -2.75 -5.99 0.65
CA SER A 261 -1.32 -6.30 0.39
C SER A 261 -1.10 -7.81 0.21
N ALA A 262 -1.88 -8.45 -0.66
CA ALA A 262 -1.81 -9.89 -0.94
C ALA A 262 -0.45 -10.37 -1.47
N HIS A 263 0.38 -9.46 -2.00
CA HIS A 263 1.72 -9.78 -2.46
C HIS A 263 2.61 -10.33 -1.34
N ASP A 264 2.39 -9.93 -0.09
CA ASP A 264 3.11 -10.39 1.10
C ASP A 264 2.15 -11.08 2.08
N ALA A 265 2.10 -12.40 2.05
CA ALA A 265 1.22 -13.20 2.89
C ALA A 265 1.53 -13.08 4.39
N LEU A 266 2.77 -12.77 4.77
CA LEU A 266 3.15 -12.68 6.19
C LEU A 266 2.81 -11.32 6.78
N ASN A 267 3.07 -10.24 6.05
CA ASN A 267 2.93 -8.89 6.59
C ASN A 267 1.70 -8.13 6.07
N GLY A 268 1.14 -8.54 4.93
CA GLY A 268 0.20 -7.74 4.15
C GLY A 268 -1.25 -8.21 4.16
N TYR A 269 -1.53 -9.49 4.45
CA TYR A 269 -2.89 -10.03 4.43
C TYR A 269 -3.24 -10.67 5.78
N VAL A 270 -4.37 -10.27 6.37
CA VAL A 270 -4.81 -10.76 7.68
C VAL A 270 -5.71 -11.98 7.53
N PRO A 271 -5.39 -13.12 8.16
CA PRO A 271 -6.27 -14.29 8.17
C PRO A 271 -7.67 -13.97 8.69
N HIS A 272 -8.68 -14.58 8.11
CA HIS A 272 -10.08 -14.38 8.50
C HIS A 272 -10.48 -15.20 9.74
N GLY A 273 -11.67 -14.95 10.28
CA GLY A 273 -12.19 -15.72 11.42
C GLY A 273 -11.45 -15.48 12.75
N MET A 274 -10.70 -14.39 12.87
CA MET A 274 -10.03 -13.97 14.11
C MET A 274 -9.93 -12.45 14.22
N SER A 275 -9.68 -11.96 15.43
CA SER A 275 -9.43 -10.53 15.66
C SER A 275 -8.09 -10.10 15.06
N LEU A 276 -7.97 -8.81 14.75
CA LEU A 276 -6.69 -8.24 14.30
C LEU A 276 -5.58 -8.41 15.36
N GLU A 277 -5.92 -8.29 16.65
CA GLU A 277 -4.97 -8.49 17.74
C GLU A 277 -4.42 -9.93 17.77
N ASP A 278 -5.31 -10.92 17.67
CA ASP A 278 -4.92 -12.33 17.61
C ASP A 278 -4.07 -12.63 16.38
N ALA A 279 -4.42 -12.06 15.22
CA ALA A 279 -3.64 -12.18 14.00
C ALA A 279 -2.22 -11.62 14.18
N LEU A 280 -2.07 -10.46 14.82
CA LEU A 280 -0.76 -9.85 15.11
C LEU A 280 0.05 -10.67 16.13
N LEU A 281 -0.60 -11.35 17.07
CA LEU A 281 0.05 -12.30 17.98
C LEU A 281 0.49 -13.57 17.23
N LEU A 282 -0.36 -14.12 16.38
CA LEU A 282 -0.07 -15.30 15.57
C LEU A 282 1.11 -15.04 14.63
N ARG A 283 1.13 -13.91 13.93
CA ARG A 283 2.23 -13.49 13.03
C ARG A 283 3.59 -13.54 13.73
N ARG A 284 3.65 -13.11 15.00
CA ARG A 284 4.88 -13.08 15.80
C ARG A 284 5.28 -14.44 16.32
N LYS A 285 4.32 -15.23 16.81
CA LYS A 285 4.59 -16.51 17.49
C LYS A 285 4.79 -17.67 16.51
N LYS A 286 4.02 -17.69 15.42
CA LYS A 286 3.97 -18.79 14.45
C LYS A 286 3.81 -18.23 13.03
N PRO A 287 4.87 -17.67 12.45
CA PRO A 287 4.80 -17.02 11.13
C PRO A 287 4.40 -17.96 10.00
N ASP A 288 4.82 -19.23 10.04
CA ASP A 288 4.46 -20.20 9.00
C ASP A 288 2.96 -20.55 9.05
N GLU A 289 2.41 -20.75 10.25
CA GLU A 289 0.96 -20.94 10.45
C GLU A 289 0.17 -19.70 10.00
N TYR A 290 0.71 -18.49 10.25
CA TYR A 290 0.10 -17.25 9.78
C TYR A 290 0.02 -17.19 8.25
N ILE A 291 1.12 -17.52 7.56
CA ILE A 291 1.18 -17.52 6.09
C ILE A 291 0.17 -18.50 5.53
N GLU A 292 0.11 -19.73 6.06
CA GLU A 292 -0.85 -20.74 5.60
C GLU A 292 -2.30 -20.25 5.70
N ARG A 293 -2.69 -19.71 6.87
CA ARG A 293 -4.04 -19.19 7.08
C ARG A 293 -4.34 -17.94 6.23
N ALA A 294 -3.33 -17.08 6.00
CA ALA A 294 -3.48 -15.91 5.15
C ALA A 294 -3.70 -16.31 3.69
N MET A 295 -2.97 -17.32 3.20
CA MET A 295 -3.13 -17.87 1.85
C MET A 295 -4.51 -18.51 1.67
N GLN A 296 -4.99 -19.29 2.64
CA GLN A 296 -6.36 -19.83 2.64
C GLN A 296 -7.41 -18.71 2.61
N SER A 297 -7.20 -17.64 3.38
CA SER A 297 -8.10 -16.48 3.39
C SER A 297 -8.11 -15.74 2.04
N MET A 298 -6.97 -15.63 1.36
CA MET A 298 -6.92 -15.08 -0.01
C MET A 298 -7.67 -15.95 -1.01
N ALA A 299 -7.65 -17.28 -0.86
CA ALA A 299 -8.43 -18.19 -1.70
C ALA A 299 -9.94 -17.96 -1.50
N VAL A 300 -10.42 -17.92 -0.25
CA VAL A 300 -11.82 -17.62 0.08
C VAL A 300 -12.26 -16.26 -0.48
N HIS A 301 -11.41 -15.23 -0.34
CA HIS A 301 -11.65 -13.92 -0.94
C HIS A 301 -11.81 -14.03 -2.46
N LEU A 302 -10.87 -14.68 -3.16
CA LEU A 302 -10.94 -14.80 -4.61
C LEU A 302 -12.15 -15.62 -5.08
N GLU A 303 -12.52 -16.68 -4.37
CA GLU A 303 -13.73 -17.46 -4.65
C GLU A 303 -14.99 -16.58 -4.60
N ALA A 304 -15.11 -15.72 -3.59
CA ALA A 304 -16.20 -14.76 -3.51
C ALA A 304 -16.17 -13.75 -4.67
N MET A 305 -14.97 -13.26 -5.07
CA MET A 305 -14.86 -12.37 -6.24
C MET A 305 -15.30 -13.06 -7.54
N LEU A 306 -14.94 -14.33 -7.73
CA LEU A 306 -15.36 -15.13 -8.88
C LEU A 306 -16.86 -15.41 -8.85
N ALA A 307 -17.45 -15.63 -7.68
CA ALA A 307 -18.89 -15.81 -7.52
C ALA A 307 -19.66 -14.52 -7.90
N LEU A 308 -19.19 -13.35 -7.46
CA LEU A 308 -19.77 -12.06 -7.84
C LEU A 308 -19.58 -11.75 -9.33
N GLN A 309 -18.42 -12.10 -9.90
CA GLN A 309 -18.17 -11.99 -11.33
C GLN A 309 -19.18 -12.82 -12.15
N LYS A 310 -19.44 -14.07 -11.75
CA LYS A 310 -20.44 -14.93 -12.41
C LYS A 310 -21.86 -14.35 -12.31
N LYS A 311 -22.15 -13.56 -11.28
CA LYS A 311 -23.42 -12.83 -11.11
C LYS A 311 -23.46 -11.50 -11.88
N GLY A 312 -22.38 -11.11 -12.57
CA GLY A 312 -22.36 -9.96 -13.49
C GLY A 312 -21.51 -8.76 -13.05
N ALA A 313 -20.83 -8.83 -11.89
CA ALA A 313 -19.94 -7.75 -11.47
C ALA A 313 -18.77 -7.57 -12.47
N VAL A 314 -18.42 -6.32 -12.79
CA VAL A 314 -17.22 -6.00 -13.57
C VAL A 314 -16.00 -6.17 -12.67
N THR A 315 -15.41 -7.36 -12.71
CA THR A 315 -14.32 -7.75 -11.82
C THR A 315 -12.96 -7.64 -12.49
N PHE A 316 -11.99 -7.03 -11.81
CA PHE A 316 -10.58 -7.02 -12.20
C PHE A 316 -9.65 -7.13 -10.99
N ASP A 317 -8.38 -7.45 -11.26
CA ASP A 317 -7.31 -7.48 -10.27
C ASP A 317 -6.51 -6.19 -10.38
N TYR A 318 -6.16 -5.61 -9.23
CA TYR A 318 -5.49 -4.31 -9.16
C TYR A 318 -4.03 -4.41 -8.74
N GLY A 319 -3.33 -5.43 -9.26
CA GLY A 319 -1.87 -5.49 -9.24
C GLY A 319 -1.27 -5.87 -7.89
N ASN A 320 -2.02 -6.56 -7.02
CA ASN A 320 -1.54 -7.02 -5.72
C ASN A 320 -1.21 -8.52 -5.68
N ASN A 321 -1.29 -9.22 -6.80
CA ASN A 321 -0.96 -10.63 -6.95
C ASN A 321 -1.92 -11.62 -6.26
N ILE A 322 -3.10 -11.19 -5.80
CA ILE A 322 -4.06 -12.05 -5.08
C ILE A 322 -4.46 -13.31 -5.88
N ARG A 323 -4.64 -13.18 -7.20
CA ARG A 323 -4.98 -14.32 -8.07
C ARG A 323 -3.91 -15.42 -8.06
N ALA A 324 -2.63 -15.03 -8.08
CA ALA A 324 -1.55 -15.99 -8.07
C ALA A 324 -1.37 -16.64 -6.70
N GLN A 325 -1.63 -15.89 -5.62
CA GLN A 325 -1.60 -16.43 -4.26
C GLN A 325 -2.72 -17.45 -4.05
N ALA A 326 -3.95 -17.10 -4.39
CA ALA A 326 -5.09 -18.01 -4.30
C ALA A 326 -4.88 -19.30 -5.12
N LYS A 327 -4.24 -19.22 -6.29
CA LYS A 327 -3.91 -20.41 -7.10
C LYS A 327 -2.92 -21.35 -6.42
N LYS A 328 -2.05 -20.84 -5.53
CA LYS A 328 -1.06 -21.62 -4.78
C LYS A 328 -1.59 -22.19 -3.47
N ALA A 329 -2.68 -21.61 -2.96
CA ALA A 329 -3.32 -21.98 -1.70
C ALA A 329 -4.14 -23.27 -1.81
#